data_AF-A0A556CSA2-F1
#
_entry.id   AF-A0A556CSA2-F1
#
_cell.length_a   1.000
_cell.length_b   1.000
_cell.length_c   1.000
_cell.angle_alpha   90.00
_cell.angle_beta   90.00
_cell.angle_gamma   90.00
#
_symmetry.space_group_name_H-M   'P 1'
#
loop_
_entity.id
_entity.type
_entity.pdbx_description
1 polymer ?
#
loop_
_entity_poly.entity_id
_entity_poly.type
_entity_poly.pdbx_seq_one_letter_code
_entity_poly.pdbx_strand_id
1 'polypeptide(L)'
;MREKKIRGMNRKTNTMIQRIEEHTKTFPSAFYNDEYWYMPLPVSQAFIDSCKTPRKVKRLCIQTLLNQAQHLIKIKPSDTHTYRVVVLISIESLWDSQIIIFKNEGYFHNFFNRNSEFQKWIPLSNESDFWKTWGMSICPPFQTLHFQEIIYDEDTIDEKEIWFIGELS
;
A
#
# COMPACT_ATOMS: atom_id res chain seq x y z
N MET A 1 -13.10 22.28 -16.04
CA MET A 1 -12.83 21.26 -17.08
C MET A 1 -13.64 20.01 -16.74
N ARG A 2 -14.59 19.57 -17.59
CA ARG A 2 -15.44 18.39 -17.28
C ARG A 2 -14.57 17.14 -17.42
N GLU A 3 -14.28 16.46 -16.31
CA GLU A 3 -13.56 15.18 -16.37
C GLU A 3 -14.27 14.23 -17.36
N LYS A 4 -13.52 13.41 -18.09
CA LYS A 4 -14.09 12.46 -19.05
C LYS A 4 -14.78 11.31 -18.30
N LYS A 5 -15.80 10.69 -18.91
CA LYS A 5 -16.46 9.50 -18.32
C LYS A 5 -15.47 8.34 -18.31
N ILE A 6 -15.38 7.62 -17.19
CA ILE A 6 -14.63 6.35 -17.13
C ILE A 6 -15.40 5.29 -17.91
N ARG A 7 -14.83 4.82 -19.02
CA ARG A 7 -15.35 3.69 -19.80
C ARG A 7 -14.81 2.37 -19.25
N GLY A 8 -15.64 1.33 -19.27
CA GLY A 8 -15.24 -0.02 -18.88
C GLY A 8 -14.87 -0.18 -17.40
N MET A 9 -15.55 0.54 -16.50
CA MET A 9 -15.25 0.55 -15.06
C MET A 9 -15.17 -0.87 -14.47
N ASN A 10 -16.20 -1.70 -14.67
CA ASN A 10 -16.22 -3.07 -14.17
C ASN A 10 -15.03 -3.89 -14.68
N ARG A 11 -14.71 -3.76 -15.98
CA ARG A 11 -13.55 -4.45 -16.57
C ARG A 11 -12.25 -4.00 -15.90
N LYS A 12 -12.04 -2.69 -15.74
CA LYS A 12 -10.84 -2.14 -15.09
C LYS A 12 -10.72 -2.59 -13.63
N THR A 13 -11.82 -2.58 -12.88
CA THR A 13 -11.86 -3.07 -11.49
C THR A 13 -11.50 -4.55 -11.42
N ASN A 14 -12.11 -5.40 -12.26
CA ASN A 14 -11.84 -6.83 -12.26
C ASN A 14 -10.39 -7.13 -12.66
N THR A 15 -9.87 -6.46 -13.70
CA THR A 15 -8.48 -6.62 -14.12
C THR A 15 -7.49 -6.18 -13.04
N MET A 16 -7.77 -5.10 -12.31
CA MET A 16 -6.94 -4.66 -11.19
C MET A 16 -6.88 -5.73 -10.09
N ILE A 17 -8.03 -6.29 -9.70
CA ILE A 17 -8.12 -7.35 -8.68
C ILE A 17 -7.35 -8.59 -9.13
N GLN A 18 -7.62 -9.07 -10.35
CA GLN A 18 -6.94 -10.23 -10.92
C GLN A 18 -5.43 -10.06 -10.94
N ARG A 19 -4.92 -8.88 -11.32
CA ARG A 19 -3.48 -8.62 -11.33
C ARG A 19 -2.88 -8.62 -9.92
N ILE A 20 -3.57 -8.02 -8.94
CA ILE A 20 -3.11 -8.05 -7.54
C ILE A 20 -3.00 -9.51 -7.07
N GLU A 21 -4.03 -10.33 -7.33
CA GLU A 21 -4.06 -11.75 -6.99
C GLU A 21 -2.96 -12.55 -7.73
N GLU A 22 -2.76 -12.30 -9.02
CA GLU A 22 -1.73 -12.96 -9.83
C GLU A 22 -0.31 -12.63 -9.34
N HIS A 23 -0.02 -11.36 -9.04
CA HIS A 23 1.29 -10.92 -8.54
C HIS A 23 1.62 -11.47 -7.15
N THR A 24 0.59 -11.82 -6.36
CA THR A 24 0.74 -12.27 -4.97
C THR A 24 0.42 -13.75 -4.79
N LYS A 25 0.17 -14.48 -5.89
CA LYS A 25 -0.13 -15.92 -5.90
C LYS A 25 0.99 -16.77 -5.30
N THR A 26 2.23 -16.32 -5.41
CA THR A 26 3.41 -16.99 -4.86
C THR A 26 4.23 -15.98 -4.09
N PHE A 27 4.93 -16.45 -3.05
CA PHE A 27 5.88 -15.62 -2.33
C PHE A 27 7.06 -15.25 -3.26
N PRO A 28 7.50 -13.98 -3.31
CA PRO A 28 8.58 -13.59 -4.22
C PRO A 28 9.89 -14.29 -3.86
N SER A 29 10.65 -14.66 -4.88
CA SER A 29 11.97 -15.26 -4.74
C SER A 29 13.12 -14.27 -4.97
N ALA A 30 12.83 -13.11 -5.58
CA ALA A 30 13.82 -12.08 -5.91
C ALA A 30 13.52 -10.78 -5.14
N PHE A 31 14.54 -10.28 -4.43
CA PHE A 31 14.48 -9.08 -3.61
C PHE A 31 15.51 -8.05 -4.11
N TYR A 32 15.10 -6.79 -4.19
CA TYR A 32 15.98 -5.67 -4.51
C TYR A 32 17.06 -5.53 -3.44
N ASN A 33 18.32 -5.55 -3.87
CA ASN A 33 19.51 -5.54 -3.00
C ASN A 33 19.49 -6.60 -1.89
N ASP A 34 18.72 -7.68 -2.07
CA ASP A 34 18.44 -8.67 -1.03
C ASP A 34 17.71 -8.13 0.23
N GLU A 35 17.09 -6.95 0.13
CA GLU A 35 16.49 -6.24 1.26
C GLU A 35 14.96 -6.26 1.24
N TYR A 36 14.35 -6.00 0.08
CA TYR A 36 12.89 -5.87 -0.03
C TYR A 36 12.37 -6.21 -1.43
N TRP A 37 11.09 -6.55 -1.49
CA TRP A 37 10.31 -6.66 -2.71
C TRP A 37 9.07 -5.78 -2.56
N TYR A 38 8.54 -5.27 -3.65
CA TYR A 38 7.28 -4.54 -3.61
C TYR A 38 6.46 -4.77 -4.88
N MET A 39 5.15 -4.63 -4.76
CA MET A 39 4.22 -4.60 -5.87
C MET A 39 3.47 -3.26 -5.82
N PRO A 40 3.76 -2.33 -6.74
CA PRO A 40 2.95 -1.12 -6.91
C PRO A 40 1.55 -1.50 -7.41
N LEU A 41 0.57 -0.64 -7.18
CA LEU A 41 -0.81 -0.95 -7.59
C LEU A 41 -0.90 -1.16 -9.12
N PRO A 42 -1.33 -2.34 -9.61
CA PRO A 42 -1.23 -2.71 -11.03
C PRO A 42 -2.38 -2.14 -11.88
N VAL A 43 -2.67 -0.85 -11.71
CA VAL A 43 -3.75 -0.11 -12.38
C VAL A 43 -3.28 1.30 -12.75
N SER A 44 -3.95 1.94 -13.71
CA SER A 44 -3.61 3.32 -14.09
C SER A 44 -4.06 4.32 -13.02
N GLN A 45 -3.21 5.28 -12.69
CA GLN A 45 -3.51 6.44 -11.81
C GLN A 45 -4.81 7.14 -12.21
N ALA A 46 -4.95 7.48 -13.50
CA ALA A 46 -6.13 8.15 -14.06
C ALA A 46 -7.45 7.37 -13.87
N PHE A 47 -7.39 6.08 -13.56
CA PHE A 47 -8.56 5.31 -13.16
C PHE A 47 -8.75 5.35 -11.64
N ILE A 48 -7.79 4.87 -10.85
CA ILE A 48 -8.03 4.64 -9.42
C ILE A 48 -8.21 5.96 -8.64
N ASP A 49 -7.51 7.02 -9.04
CA ASP A 49 -7.56 8.30 -8.31
C ASP A 49 -8.65 9.24 -8.81
N SER A 50 -9.20 8.99 -10.00
CA SER A 50 -10.29 9.83 -10.54
C SER A 50 -11.44 9.96 -9.53
N CYS A 51 -11.97 11.18 -9.39
CA CYS A 51 -13.14 11.45 -8.56
C CYS A 51 -14.39 10.65 -8.99
N LYS A 52 -14.39 10.13 -10.23
CA LYS A 52 -15.46 9.30 -10.79
C LYS A 52 -15.34 7.82 -10.47
N THR A 53 -14.21 7.39 -9.90
CA THR A 53 -14.08 6.01 -9.42
C THR A 53 -14.83 5.90 -8.10
N PRO A 54 -15.89 5.06 -8.05
CA PRO A 54 -16.74 5.01 -6.87
C PRO A 54 -15.96 4.58 -5.63
N ARG A 55 -16.32 5.13 -4.46
CA ARG A 55 -15.72 4.74 -3.17
C ARG A 55 -15.73 3.23 -2.94
N LYS A 56 -16.76 2.50 -3.42
CA LYS A 56 -16.81 1.02 -3.35
C LYS A 56 -15.68 0.33 -4.11
N VAL A 57 -15.23 0.89 -5.24
CA VAL A 57 -14.11 0.34 -6.03
C VAL A 57 -12.79 0.63 -5.32
N LYS A 58 -12.62 1.84 -4.79
CA LYS A 58 -11.48 2.24 -3.96
C LYS A 58 -11.35 1.34 -2.72
N ARG A 59 -12.45 1.12 -1.99
CA ARG A 59 -12.52 0.19 -0.85
C ARG A 59 -12.15 -1.25 -1.24
N LEU A 60 -12.71 -1.74 -2.34
CA LEU A 60 -12.41 -3.09 -2.83
C LEU A 60 -10.93 -3.24 -3.17
N CYS A 61 -10.30 -2.23 -3.76
CA CYS A 61 -8.86 -2.18 -4.00
C CYS A 61 -8.06 -2.37 -2.70
N ILE A 62 -8.29 -1.50 -1.71
CA ILE A 62 -7.59 -1.56 -0.41
C ILE A 62 -7.80 -2.93 0.25
N GLN A 63 -9.04 -3.43 0.26
CA GLN A 63 -9.33 -4.71 0.92
C GLN A 63 -8.64 -5.87 0.20
N THR A 64 -8.53 -5.80 -1.14
CA THR A 64 -7.79 -6.80 -1.92
C THR A 64 -6.31 -6.78 -1.56
N LEU A 65 -5.68 -5.61 -1.42
CA LEU A 65 -4.28 -5.49 -0.99
C LEU A 65 -4.08 -6.12 0.41
N LEU A 66 -4.95 -5.81 1.37
CA LEU A 66 -4.88 -6.36 2.72
C LEU A 66 -5.08 -7.88 2.74
N ASN A 67 -6.03 -8.39 1.96
CA ASN A 67 -6.28 -9.83 1.84
C ASN A 67 -5.08 -10.56 1.24
N GLN A 68 -4.45 -9.98 0.21
CA GLN A 68 -3.26 -10.57 -0.41
C GLN A 68 -2.02 -10.48 0.47
N ALA A 69 -1.85 -9.40 1.24
CA ALA A 69 -0.81 -9.35 2.27
C ALA A 69 -1.01 -10.46 3.33
N GLN A 70 -2.25 -10.71 3.75
CA GLN A 70 -2.54 -11.81 4.67
C GLN A 70 -2.28 -13.18 4.03
N HIS A 71 -2.58 -13.34 2.74
CA HIS A 71 -2.24 -14.55 1.99
C HIS A 71 -0.72 -14.77 1.96
N LEU A 72 0.06 -13.74 1.61
CA LEU A 72 1.52 -13.79 1.58
C LEU A 72 2.11 -14.17 2.94
N ILE A 73 1.56 -13.67 4.05
CA ILE A 73 1.98 -14.06 5.40
C ILE A 73 1.77 -15.55 5.65
N LYS A 74 0.65 -16.11 5.17
CA LYS A 74 0.33 -17.54 5.34
C LYS A 74 1.22 -18.45 4.49
N ILE A 75 1.73 -17.96 3.36
CA ILE A 75 2.57 -18.74 2.43
C ILE A 75 4.06 -18.39 2.52
N LYS A 76 4.48 -17.69 3.58
CA LYS A 76 5.89 -17.41 3.82
C LYS A 76 6.73 -18.68 3.78
N PRO A 77 7.91 -18.66 3.14
CA PRO A 77 8.83 -19.78 3.20
C PRO A 77 9.31 -19.97 4.65
N SER A 78 9.52 -21.23 5.04
CA SER A 78 10.13 -21.59 6.32
C SER A 78 11.64 -21.72 6.16
N ASP A 79 12.30 -20.65 5.71
CA ASP A 79 13.75 -20.59 5.59
C ASP A 79 14.38 -19.82 6.77
N THR A 80 15.66 -19.45 6.65
CA THR A 80 16.39 -18.74 7.70
C THR A 80 16.11 -17.24 7.75
N HIS A 81 15.34 -16.69 6.82
CA HIS A 81 15.10 -15.26 6.74
C HIS A 81 13.83 -14.85 7.49
N THR A 82 13.87 -13.68 8.11
CA THR A 82 12.69 -13.06 8.71
C THR A 82 12.03 -12.16 7.67
N TYR A 83 10.90 -12.62 7.14
CA TYR A 83 10.10 -11.80 6.22
C TYR A 83 9.03 -11.00 6.97
N ARG A 84 8.83 -9.73 6.58
CA ARG A 84 7.73 -8.88 7.05
C ARG A 84 6.90 -8.40 5.87
N VAL A 85 5.61 -8.69 5.88
CA VAL A 85 4.67 -8.25 4.85
C VAL A 85 3.91 -7.03 5.36
N VAL A 86 3.96 -5.94 4.59
CA VAL A 86 3.36 -4.65 4.92
C VAL A 86 2.63 -4.11 3.70
N VAL A 87 1.52 -3.42 3.92
CA VAL A 87 0.78 -2.69 2.88
C VAL A 87 0.90 -1.20 3.16
N LEU A 88 1.40 -0.45 2.19
CA LEU A 88 1.32 1.01 2.15
C LEU A 88 0.00 1.39 1.47
N ILE A 89 -0.81 2.20 2.13
CA ILE A 89 -2.03 2.80 1.60
C ILE A 89 -1.89 4.32 1.64
N SER A 90 -2.07 4.98 0.49
CA SER A 90 -2.31 6.43 0.41
C SER A 90 -3.72 6.66 -0.09
N ILE A 91 -4.57 7.31 0.69
CA ILE A 91 -6.01 7.40 0.39
C ILE A 91 -6.31 8.54 -0.58
N GLU A 92 -5.52 9.60 -0.48
CA GLU A 92 -5.53 10.75 -1.39
C GLU A 92 -5.03 10.34 -2.78
N SER A 93 -4.03 9.45 -2.84
CA SER A 93 -3.45 8.88 -4.06
C SER A 93 -3.33 7.35 -3.95
N LEU A 94 -4.42 6.64 -4.23
CA LEU A 94 -4.43 5.17 -4.12
C LEU A 94 -3.48 4.50 -5.09
N TRP A 95 -3.13 5.17 -6.19
CA TRP A 95 -2.14 4.67 -7.11
C TRP A 95 -0.76 4.47 -6.47
N ASP A 96 -0.41 5.27 -5.45
CA ASP A 96 0.85 5.14 -4.70
C ASP A 96 0.81 4.00 -3.66
N SER A 97 -0.34 3.33 -3.52
CA SER A 97 -0.47 2.19 -2.60
C SER A 97 0.25 0.96 -3.14
N GLN A 98 0.81 0.15 -2.24
CA GLN A 98 1.63 -1.00 -2.61
C GLN A 98 1.69 -2.05 -1.50
N ILE A 99 2.01 -3.28 -1.89
CA ILE A 99 2.45 -4.32 -0.96
C ILE A 99 3.97 -4.31 -0.94
N ILE A 100 4.57 -4.38 0.24
CA ILE A 100 6.00 -4.40 0.47
C ILE A 100 6.32 -5.64 1.31
N ILE A 101 7.32 -6.41 0.90
CA ILE A 101 7.86 -7.53 1.65
C ILE A 101 9.31 -7.20 1.98
N PHE A 102 9.59 -7.04 3.26
CA PHE A 102 10.94 -6.87 3.76
C PHE A 102 11.55 -8.24 4.05
N LYS A 103 12.79 -8.44 3.61
CA LYS A 103 13.63 -9.61 3.93
C LYS A 103 14.69 -9.26 4.97
N ASN A 104 15.12 -8.00 5.01
CA ASN A 104 16.17 -7.53 5.90
C ASN A 104 15.60 -6.68 7.05
N GLU A 105 15.85 -7.13 8.28
CA GLU A 105 15.35 -6.46 9.50
C GLU A 105 15.96 -5.08 9.72
N GLY A 106 17.25 -4.90 9.42
CA GLY A 106 17.94 -3.61 9.55
C GLY A 106 17.41 -2.58 8.55
N TYR A 107 17.11 -3.01 7.32
CA TYR A 107 16.46 -2.17 6.33
C TYR A 107 15.04 -1.79 6.76
N PHE A 108 14.25 -2.75 7.26
CA PHE A 108 12.90 -2.50 7.76
C PHE A 108 12.85 -1.40 8.84
N HIS A 109 13.73 -1.45 9.85
CA HIS A 109 13.77 -0.44 10.92
C HIS A 109 14.11 0.97 10.41
N ASN A 110 14.96 1.06 9.39
CA ASN A 110 15.37 2.35 8.81
C ASN A 110 14.42 2.84 7.70
N PHE A 111 13.52 1.98 7.20
CA PHE A 111 12.61 2.30 6.11
C PHE A 111 11.69 3.48 6.44
N PHE A 112 11.19 3.54 7.67
CA PHE A 112 10.27 4.59 8.11
C PHE A 112 10.98 5.89 8.50
N ASN A 113 12.32 5.89 8.60
CA ASN A 113 13.09 7.09 8.93
C ASN A 113 13.33 7.91 7.65
N ARG A 114 12.40 8.81 7.36
CA ARG A 114 12.49 9.78 6.26
C ARG A 114 12.50 11.18 6.85
N ASN A 115 13.65 11.82 6.83
CA ASN A 115 13.85 13.20 7.30
C ASN A 115 15.08 13.80 6.61
N SER A 116 14.96 14.00 5.31
CA SER A 116 15.98 14.62 4.47
C SER A 116 15.48 15.95 3.91
N GLU A 117 16.33 16.65 3.17
CA GLU A 117 15.96 17.87 2.42
C GLU A 117 14.92 17.62 1.32
N PHE A 118 14.77 16.36 0.86
CA PHE A 118 13.85 15.99 -0.22
C PHE A 118 12.53 15.40 0.28
N GLN A 119 12.53 14.75 1.45
CA GLN A 119 11.33 14.09 1.97
C GLN A 119 11.37 13.96 3.49
N LYS A 120 10.19 14.12 4.10
CA LYS A 120 9.98 13.93 5.54
C LYS A 120 8.72 13.14 5.83
N TRP A 121 8.80 12.18 6.74
CA TRP A 121 7.65 11.46 7.28
C TRP A 121 7.47 11.81 8.76
N ILE A 122 6.30 12.34 9.11
CA ILE A 122 5.95 12.73 10.47
C ILE A 122 4.96 11.72 11.02
N PRO A 123 5.29 10.96 12.08
CA PRO A 123 4.34 10.02 12.69
C PRO A 123 3.10 10.76 13.21
N LEU A 124 1.93 10.24 12.88
CA LEU A 124 0.63 10.72 13.35
C LEU A 124 0.01 9.71 14.32
N SER A 125 -0.91 10.18 15.17
CA SER A 125 -1.64 9.27 16.05
C SER A 125 -2.55 8.34 15.23
N ASN A 126 -2.48 7.04 15.52
CA ASN A 126 -3.36 6.05 14.90
C ASN A 126 -4.79 6.25 15.38
N GLU A 127 -5.66 6.79 14.53
CA GLU A 127 -7.09 6.81 14.80
C GLU A 127 -7.69 5.44 14.47
N SER A 128 -7.91 4.62 15.49
CA SER A 128 -8.49 3.27 15.34
C SER A 128 -9.86 3.25 14.64
N ASP A 129 -10.55 4.40 14.59
CA ASP A 129 -11.88 4.55 14.00
C ASP A 129 -11.85 4.88 12.50
N PHE A 130 -10.69 5.22 11.93
CA PHE A 130 -10.57 5.53 10.51
C PHE A 130 -10.95 4.31 9.65
N TRP A 131 -10.36 3.16 9.93
CA TRP A 131 -10.61 1.91 9.19
C TRP A 131 -12.02 1.37 9.40
N LYS A 132 -12.60 1.59 10.59
CA LYS A 132 -14.02 1.28 10.87
C LYS A 132 -14.94 2.16 10.03
N THR A 133 -14.67 3.45 9.93
CA THR A 133 -15.44 4.40 9.10
C THR A 133 -15.34 4.06 7.62
N TRP A 134 -14.20 3.53 7.18
CA TRP A 134 -14.03 2.98 5.85
C TRP A 134 -14.62 1.57 5.67
N GLY A 135 -15.15 0.96 6.73
CA GLY A 135 -15.70 -0.40 6.76
C GLY A 135 -14.72 -1.43 6.21
N MET A 136 -13.47 -1.31 6.63
CA MET A 136 -12.35 -2.16 6.24
C MET A 136 -12.12 -3.21 7.31
N SER A 137 -11.82 -4.44 6.89
CA SER A 137 -11.47 -5.53 7.81
C SER A 137 -9.96 -5.67 7.86
N ILE A 138 -9.38 -5.30 9.00
CA ILE A 138 -7.96 -5.53 9.32
C ILE A 138 -7.89 -6.80 10.16
N CYS A 139 -7.24 -7.84 9.66
CA CYS A 139 -7.09 -9.10 10.37
C CYS A 139 -5.80 -9.09 11.22
N PRO A 140 -5.83 -9.65 12.45
CA PRO A 140 -4.60 -9.91 13.19
C PRO A 140 -3.61 -10.77 12.38
N PRO A 141 -2.29 -10.59 12.54
CA PRO A 141 -1.61 -9.73 13.53
C PRO A 141 -1.32 -8.29 13.06
N PHE A 142 -2.10 -7.74 12.12
CA PHE A 142 -1.76 -6.46 11.51
C PHE A 142 -1.77 -5.33 12.52
N GLN A 143 -0.66 -4.60 12.55
CA GLN A 143 -0.52 -3.30 13.19
C GLN A 143 -0.68 -2.20 12.15
N THR A 144 -0.85 -0.98 12.62
CA THR A 144 -0.93 0.20 11.76
C THR A 144 0.09 1.24 12.20
N LEU A 145 0.75 1.86 11.25
CA LEU A 145 1.47 3.12 11.44
C LEU A 145 0.88 4.16 10.51
N HIS A 146 0.73 5.38 10.99
CA HIS A 146 0.18 6.51 10.26
C HIS A 146 1.23 7.62 10.19
N PHE A 147 1.45 8.17 9.00
CA PHE A 147 2.39 9.26 8.78
C PHE A 147 1.76 10.34 7.90
N GLN A 148 2.14 11.59 8.16
CA GLN A 148 2.11 12.63 7.15
C GLN A 148 3.40 12.54 6.34
N GLU A 149 3.26 12.30 5.04
CA GLU A 149 4.36 12.38 4.07
C GLU A 149 4.44 13.80 3.51
N ILE A 150 5.64 14.35 3.49
CA ILE A 150 5.97 15.63 2.88
C ILE A 150 7.11 15.39 1.89
N ILE A 151 6.90 15.74 0.63
CA ILE A 151 7.90 15.67 -0.44
C ILE A 151 8.19 17.09 -0.92
N TYR A 152 9.46 17.45 -0.94
CA TYR A 152 9.96 18.72 -1.45
C TYR A 152 10.44 18.51 -2.89
N ASP A 153 9.71 19.08 -3.84
CA ASP A 153 10.12 19.20 -5.24
C ASP A 153 10.48 20.67 -5.53
N GLU A 154 11.25 20.94 -6.59
CA GLU A 154 11.95 22.21 -6.85
C GLU A 154 11.10 23.46 -6.60
N ASP A 155 9.81 23.43 -6.97
CA ASP A 155 8.87 24.55 -6.81
C ASP A 155 7.59 24.18 -6.01
N THR A 156 7.46 22.94 -5.52
CA THR A 156 6.21 22.46 -4.90
C THR A 156 6.45 21.55 -3.70
N ILE A 157 5.59 21.70 -2.69
CA ILE A 157 5.51 20.78 -1.56
C ILE A 157 4.27 19.92 -1.77
N ASP A 158 4.47 18.59 -1.88
CA ASP A 158 3.38 17.62 -1.89
C ASP A 158 3.23 17.02 -0.49
N GLU A 159 2.02 17.11 0.06
CA GLU A 159 1.69 16.59 1.39
C GLU A 159 0.53 15.63 1.28
N LYS A 160 0.65 14.45 1.91
CA LYS A 160 -0.43 13.47 1.97
C LYS A 160 -0.32 12.57 3.19
N GLU A 161 -1.44 12.01 3.62
CA GLU A 161 -1.45 10.97 4.65
C GLU A 161 -1.20 9.58 4.05
N ILE A 162 -0.32 8.82 4.71
CA ILE A 162 0.00 7.43 4.35
C ILE A 162 -0.09 6.51 5.56
N TRP A 163 -0.60 5.30 5.31
CA TRP A 163 -0.74 4.26 6.31
C TRP A 163 0.04 3.02 5.93
N PHE A 164 0.76 2.46 6.90
CA PHE A 164 1.35 1.13 6.80
C PHE A 164 0.55 0.16 7.63
N ILE A 165 0.17 -0.98 7.05
CA ILE A 165 -0.62 -2.02 7.71
C ILE A 165 0.05 -3.38 7.49
N GLY A 166 0.36 -4.11 8.57
CA GLY A 166 0.96 -5.44 8.45
C GLY A 166 1.82 -5.82 9.66
N GLU A 167 2.91 -6.53 9.41
CA GLU A 167 3.83 -7.03 10.43
C GLU A 167 4.86 -5.97 10.84
N LEU A 168 4.41 -5.01 11.68
CA LEU A 168 5.19 -3.83 12.04
C LEU A 168 5.98 -3.96 13.37
N SER A 169 5.82 -5.08 14.09
CA SER A 169 6.58 -5.44 15.31
C SER A 169 7.37 -6.71 15.12
#